data_AF-W9Y4W4-F1
#
_entry.id   AF-W9Y4W4-F1
#
_cell.length_a   1.000
_cell.length_b   1.000
_cell.length_c   1.000
_cell.angle_alpha   90.00
_cell.angle_beta   90.00
_cell.angle_gamma   90.00
#
_symmetry.space_group_name_H-M   'P 1'
#
loop_
_entity.id
_entity.type
_entity.pdbx_description
1 polymer ?
#
loop_
_entity_poly.entity_id
_entity_poly.type
_entity_poly.pdbx_seq_one_letter_code
_entity_poly.pdbx_strand_id
1 'polypeptide(L)'
;MEGRCQCGAVRFTTPLARPLKMYVCHCLECRRQSASAFGVTAIFPAFSLSNQKQSRTATVPEVEETDSKTDSKTDSKTDSKTDSKTDSKTESNPEVDVEVATAEQQDTDTNPDPDPDFDPIGLYQHSNTSSGRVKKGYFCKLCGTRLMHDGPTHVAVKGGCLEALDRDLLDSATHIWTKRAIVAIPHGVESYSEEPPA
;
A
#
# COMPACT_ATOMS: atom_id res chain seq x y z
N MET A 1 7.45 6.31 -16.10
CA MET A 1 6.15 5.83 -15.59
C MET A 1 5.60 6.90 -14.64
N GLU A 2 4.31 7.18 -14.68
CA GLU A 2 3.70 8.13 -13.74
C GLU A 2 3.54 7.51 -12.35
N GLY A 3 3.71 8.34 -11.32
CA GLY A 3 3.40 7.95 -9.96
C GLY A 3 2.91 9.11 -9.10
N ARG A 4 2.18 8.76 -8.04
CA ARG A 4 1.59 9.70 -7.09
C ARG A 4 1.55 9.17 -5.66
N CYS A 5 1.33 10.07 -4.70
CA CYS A 5 0.89 9.69 -3.36
C CYS A 5 -0.64 9.45 -3.30
N GLN A 6 -1.14 8.89 -2.19
CA GLN A 6 -2.56 8.62 -2.00
C GLN A 6 -3.46 9.85 -2.23
N CYS A 7 -3.10 11.02 -1.67
CA CYS A 7 -3.89 12.24 -1.82
C CYS A 7 -3.65 13.00 -3.13
N GLY A 8 -2.76 12.53 -4.00
CA GLY A 8 -2.47 13.15 -5.30
C GLY A 8 -1.68 14.47 -5.26
N ALA A 9 -1.36 15.00 -4.07
CA ALA A 9 -0.56 16.22 -3.93
C ALA A 9 0.88 16.05 -4.42
N VAL A 10 1.45 14.85 -4.23
CA VAL A 10 2.75 14.50 -4.82
C VAL A 10 2.52 13.73 -6.11
N ARG A 11 3.09 14.22 -7.21
CA ARG A 11 3.13 13.56 -8.53
C ARG A 11 4.55 13.61 -9.11
N PHE A 12 4.93 12.55 -9.81
CA PHE A 12 6.25 12.45 -10.41
C PHE A 12 6.24 11.53 -11.63
N THR A 13 7.22 11.72 -12.51
CA THR A 13 7.48 10.80 -13.62
C THR A 13 8.83 10.13 -13.43
N THR A 14 8.85 8.80 -13.41
CA THR A 14 10.09 8.02 -13.40
C THR A 14 10.81 8.12 -14.75
N PRO A 15 12.15 8.03 -14.79
CA PRO A 15 12.94 8.27 -16.01
C PRO A 15 12.73 7.22 -17.11
N LEU A 16 12.13 6.07 -16.81
CA LEU A 16 11.86 4.99 -17.76
C LEU A 16 10.38 4.60 -17.72
N ALA A 17 9.85 4.09 -18.84
CA ALA A 17 8.49 3.57 -18.91
C ALA A 17 8.30 2.28 -18.07
N ARG A 18 9.35 1.47 -17.92
CA ARG A 18 9.38 0.27 -17.07
C ARG A 18 10.59 0.31 -16.13
N PRO A 19 10.49 -0.27 -14.91
CA PRO A 19 11.62 -0.36 -13.99
C PRO A 19 12.70 -1.32 -14.51
N LEU A 20 13.93 -1.10 -14.04
CA LEU A 20 15.06 -2.00 -14.29
C LEU A 20 14.88 -3.35 -13.59
N LYS A 21 14.29 -3.34 -12.40
CA LYS A 21 14.00 -4.54 -11.60
C LYS A 21 12.85 -4.28 -10.63
N MET A 22 12.07 -5.32 -10.36
CA MET A 22 11.03 -5.33 -9.33
C MET A 22 11.45 -6.23 -8.18
N TYR A 23 11.21 -5.77 -6.95
CA TYR A 23 11.45 -6.54 -5.74
C TYR A 23 10.20 -6.60 -4.87
N VAL A 24 9.92 -7.80 -4.35
CA VAL A 24 8.96 -8.04 -3.27
C VAL A 24 9.76 -8.46 -2.04
N CYS A 25 9.91 -7.54 -1.08
CA CYS A 25 10.74 -7.74 0.10
C CYS A 25 9.90 -8.09 1.33
N HIS A 26 10.24 -9.21 1.97
CA HIS A 26 9.51 -9.77 3.12
C HIS A 26 10.14 -9.41 4.47
N CYS A 27 11.18 -8.57 4.49
CA CYS A 27 11.82 -8.18 5.74
C CYS A 27 10.91 -7.31 6.62
N LEU A 28 11.15 -7.31 7.94
CA LEU A 28 10.33 -6.55 8.88
C LEU A 28 10.36 -5.04 8.62
N GLU A 29 11.46 -4.50 8.11
CA GLU A 29 11.56 -3.07 7.78
C GLU A 29 10.65 -2.71 6.60
N CYS A 30 10.67 -3.51 5.53
CA CYS A 30 9.79 -3.30 4.38
C CYS A 30 8.31 -3.50 4.73
N ARG A 31 8.00 -4.45 5.62
CA ARG A 31 6.65 -4.63 6.17
C ARG A 31 6.18 -3.43 6.97
N ARG A 32 7.00 -2.93 7.91
CA ARG A 32 6.70 -1.72 8.69
C ARG A 32 6.54 -0.49 7.80
N GLN A 33 7.43 -0.33 6.84
CA GLN A 33 7.41 0.83 5.95
C GLN A 33 6.16 0.87 5.05
N SER A 34 5.72 -0.30 4.57
CA SER A 34 4.55 -0.42 3.69
C SER A 34 3.23 -0.62 4.45
N ALA A 35 3.30 -0.85 5.77
CA ALA A 35 2.18 -1.33 6.57
C ALA A 35 1.47 -2.56 5.95
N SER A 36 2.24 -3.43 5.27
CA SER A 36 1.71 -4.58 4.53
C SER A 36 2.49 -5.87 4.83
N ALA A 37 2.04 -6.99 4.28
CA ALA A 37 2.69 -8.30 4.40
C ALA A 37 4.11 -8.32 3.80
N PHE A 38 4.39 -7.43 2.85
CA PHE A 38 5.68 -7.24 2.18
C PHE A 38 5.76 -5.82 1.59
N GLY A 39 6.97 -5.36 1.29
CA GLY A 39 7.18 -4.12 0.55
C GLY A 39 7.43 -4.39 -0.94
N VAL A 40 6.68 -3.74 -1.81
CA VAL A 40 6.91 -3.74 -3.27
C VAL A 40 7.76 -2.54 -3.65
N THR A 41 8.85 -2.76 -4.37
CA THR A 41 9.76 -1.69 -4.82
C THR A 41 10.16 -1.90 -6.27
N ALA A 42 10.13 -0.80 -7.02
CA ALA A 42 10.57 -0.71 -8.41
C ALA A 42 11.88 0.07 -8.48
N ILE A 43 12.89 -0.51 -9.15
CA ILE A 43 14.21 0.10 -9.30
C ILE A 43 14.26 0.90 -10.60
N PHE A 44 14.67 2.16 -10.50
CA PHE A 44 14.89 3.05 -11.64
C PHE A 44 16.30 3.66 -11.58
N PRO A 45 16.85 4.15 -12.71
CA PRO A 45 18.00 5.06 -12.69
C PRO A 45 17.77 6.23 -11.73
N ALA A 46 18.84 6.78 -11.17
CA ALA A 46 18.73 7.88 -10.21
C ALA A 46 17.95 9.08 -10.80
N PHE A 47 16.95 9.56 -10.06
CA PHE A 47 16.22 10.80 -10.36
C PHE A 47 15.77 11.48 -9.05
N SER A 48 15.43 12.77 -9.11
CA SER A 48 14.99 13.55 -7.95
C SER A 48 13.51 13.94 -8.06
N LEU A 49 12.79 13.83 -6.93
CA LEU A 49 11.41 14.31 -6.82
C LEU A 49 11.32 15.84 -6.72
N SER A 50 12.37 16.50 -6.20
CA SER A 50 12.39 17.96 -6.04
C SER A 50 12.30 18.73 -7.37
N ASN A 51 12.60 18.07 -8.49
CA ASN A 51 12.54 18.66 -9.82
C ASN A 51 11.17 18.50 -10.51
N GLN A 52 10.15 18.00 -9.82
CA GLN A 52 8.85 17.64 -10.39
C GLN A 52 7.78 18.68 -10.02
N LYS A 53 6.90 19.03 -10.97
CA LYS A 53 5.77 19.93 -10.71
C LYS A 53 4.74 19.22 -9.82
N GLN A 54 4.48 19.79 -8.64
CA GLN A 54 3.51 19.23 -7.69
C GLN A 54 2.12 19.83 -7.90
N SER A 55 1.08 19.03 -7.65
CA SER A 55 -0.31 19.49 -7.75
C SER A 55 -0.70 20.26 -6.49
N ARG A 56 -1.26 21.46 -6.67
CA ARG A 56 -1.70 22.33 -5.56
C ARG A 56 -3.06 21.95 -4.98
N THR A 57 -3.81 21.09 -5.66
CA THR A 57 -5.14 20.66 -5.19
C THR A 57 -5.06 19.21 -4.74
N ALA A 58 -5.10 18.99 -3.42
CA ALA A 58 -5.34 17.69 -2.83
C ALA A 58 -6.84 17.39 -2.89
N THR A 59 -7.42 17.35 -4.10
CA THR A 59 -8.77 16.80 -4.26
C THR A 59 -8.63 15.29 -4.27
N VAL A 60 -9.20 14.65 -3.25
CA VAL A 60 -9.43 13.20 -3.25
C VAL A 60 -10.20 12.89 -4.53
N PRO A 61 -9.70 12.02 -5.43
CA PRO A 61 -10.49 11.62 -6.57
C PRO A 61 -11.73 10.88 -6.05
N GLU A 62 -12.91 11.38 -6.41
CA GLU A 62 -14.18 10.70 -6.20
C GLU A 62 -14.08 9.33 -6.87
N VAL A 63 -14.03 8.27 -6.06
CA VAL A 63 -14.07 6.90 -6.57
C VAL A 63 -15.50 6.64 -7.02
N GLU A 64 -15.74 6.55 -8.32
CA GLU A 64 -16.99 6.00 -8.84
C GLU A 64 -17.06 4.53 -8.43
N GLU A 65 -17.81 4.24 -7.37
CA GLU A 65 -18.28 2.90 -7.05
C GLU A 65 -19.14 2.42 -8.21
N THR A 66 -18.58 1.57 -9.05
CA THR A 66 -19.38 0.81 -10.01
C THR A 66 -20.00 -0.36 -9.26
N ASP A 67 -21.26 -0.18 -8.86
CA ASP A 67 -22.11 -1.23 -8.29
C ASP A 67 -22.14 -2.44 -9.23
N SER A 68 -21.34 -3.44 -8.90
CA SER A 68 -21.42 -4.75 -9.53
C SER A 68 -22.59 -5.49 -8.91
N LYS A 69 -23.78 -5.31 -9.50
CA LYS A 69 -24.97 -6.13 -9.25
C LYS A 69 -24.60 -7.60 -9.31
N THR A 70 -24.64 -8.26 -8.16
CA THR A 70 -24.49 -9.70 -8.04
C THR A 70 -25.89 -10.32 -8.17
N ASP A 71 -26.24 -10.80 -9.37
CA ASP A 71 -27.43 -11.63 -9.55
C ASP A 71 -27.16 -13.03 -8.97
N SER A 72 -27.47 -13.16 -7.68
CA SER A 72 -27.55 -14.46 -7.01
C SER A 72 -28.86 -15.14 -7.43
N LYS A 73 -28.80 -15.97 -8.48
CA LYS A 73 -29.85 -16.96 -8.75
C LYS A 73 -29.62 -18.19 -7.87
N THR A 74 -30.44 -18.28 -6.84
CA THR A 74 -30.74 -19.48 -6.07
C THR A 74 -31.53 -20.45 -6.94
N ASP A 75 -31.08 -21.69 -7.05
CA ASP A 75 -31.97 -22.82 -7.35
C ASP A 75 -31.68 -23.95 -6.37
N SER A 76 -32.68 -24.20 -5.52
CA SER A 76 -32.72 -25.25 -4.53
C SER A 76 -32.96 -26.61 -5.20
N LYS A 77 -32.25 -27.64 -4.73
CA LYS A 77 -32.83 -28.99 -4.64
C LYS A 77 -32.20 -29.81 -3.50
N THR A 78 -33.10 -30.19 -2.62
CA THR A 78 -33.16 -31.27 -1.61
C THR A 78 -32.55 -32.61 -2.08
N ASP A 79 -32.17 -33.60 -1.27
CA ASP A 79 -32.52 -34.07 0.07
C ASP A 79 -31.33 -34.84 0.67
N SER A 80 -31.19 -34.91 2.00
CA SER A 80 -31.06 -36.19 2.73
C SER A 80 -30.88 -35.98 4.24
N LYS A 81 -31.77 -36.63 4.99
CA LYS A 81 -31.84 -36.75 6.45
C LYS A 81 -30.56 -37.33 7.07
N THR A 82 -30.22 -36.82 8.25
CA THR A 82 -29.93 -37.68 9.41
C THR A 82 -30.18 -36.93 10.71
N ASP A 83 -30.99 -37.55 11.56
CA ASP A 83 -31.39 -37.07 12.88
C ASP A 83 -30.24 -37.07 13.88
N SER A 84 -30.13 -36.00 14.68
CA SER A 84 -29.45 -36.03 15.97
C SER A 84 -30.05 -34.98 16.89
N LYS A 85 -30.82 -35.46 17.86
CA LYS A 85 -31.33 -34.72 19.01
C LYS A 85 -30.17 -34.25 19.89
N THR A 86 -30.17 -32.97 20.25
CA THR A 86 -29.67 -32.53 21.56
C THR A 86 -30.32 -31.21 21.98
N ASP A 87 -30.75 -31.18 23.23
CA ASP A 87 -31.66 -30.19 23.82
C ASP A 87 -31.11 -28.77 23.89
N SER A 88 -31.95 -27.82 23.49
CA SER A 88 -31.71 -26.38 23.59
C SER A 88 -31.99 -25.89 25.02
N LYS A 89 -30.98 -25.33 25.69
CA LYS A 89 -31.19 -24.33 26.74
C LYS A 89 -30.65 -23.00 26.21
N THR A 90 -31.57 -22.15 25.80
CA THR A 90 -31.29 -20.75 25.44
C THR A 90 -31.17 -19.95 26.73
N GLU A 91 -29.96 -19.53 27.07
CA GLU A 91 -29.76 -18.47 28.06
C GLU A 91 -30.07 -17.12 27.39
N SER A 92 -31.09 -16.44 27.90
CA SER A 92 -31.45 -15.08 27.52
C SER A 92 -30.38 -14.10 28.00
N ASN A 93 -29.64 -13.50 27.08
CA ASN A 93 -28.73 -12.39 27.37
C ASN A 93 -29.54 -11.10 27.53
N PRO A 94 -29.37 -10.30 28.60
CA PRO A 94 -30.14 -9.06 28.76
C PRO A 94 -29.70 -8.01 27.74
N GLU A 95 -30.68 -7.35 27.14
CA GLU A 95 -30.49 -6.18 26.27
C GLU A 95 -29.89 -5.05 27.10
N VAL A 96 -28.68 -4.62 26.74
CA VAL A 96 -28.07 -3.38 27.23
C VAL A 96 -28.33 -2.30 26.19
N ASP A 97 -29.23 -1.38 26.52
CA ASP A 97 -29.50 -0.17 25.76
C ASP A 97 -28.24 0.71 25.76
N VAL A 98 -27.53 0.74 24.63
CA VAL A 98 -26.45 1.70 24.39
C VAL A 98 -27.10 2.96 23.84
N GLU A 99 -27.22 4.01 24.67
CA GLU A 99 -27.54 5.36 24.20
C GLU A 99 -26.45 5.82 23.22
N VAL A 100 -26.78 5.81 21.93
CA VAL A 100 -25.96 6.43 20.88
C VAL A 100 -26.14 7.93 21.00
N ALA A 101 -25.21 8.59 21.70
CA ALA A 101 -25.12 10.04 21.69
C ALA A 101 -24.88 10.53 20.26
N THR A 102 -25.88 11.18 19.66
CA THR A 102 -25.73 11.89 18.39
C THR A 102 -24.92 13.15 18.65
N ALA A 103 -23.60 13.05 18.58
CA ALA A 103 -22.75 14.23 18.48
C ALA A 103 -23.03 14.90 17.12
N GLU A 104 -23.57 16.12 17.15
CA GLU A 104 -23.61 16.99 15.96
C GLU A 104 -22.17 17.14 15.44
N GLN A 105 -21.89 16.52 14.30
CA GLN A 105 -20.65 16.73 13.57
C GLN A 105 -20.69 18.15 13.02
N GLN A 106 -19.96 19.06 13.67
CA GLN A 106 -19.59 20.31 13.02
C GLN A 106 -18.55 19.96 11.95
N ASP A 107 -18.97 20.00 10.69
CA ASP A 107 -18.07 20.00 9.53
C ASP A 107 -17.20 21.26 9.59
N THR A 108 -16.07 21.17 10.30
CA THR A 108 -15.01 22.19 10.28
C THR A 108 -14.02 21.91 9.16
N ASP A 109 -14.47 21.32 8.05
CA ASP A 109 -13.66 20.87 6.91
C ASP A 109 -13.12 22.02 6.05
N THR A 110 -12.94 23.21 6.63
CA THR A 110 -12.07 24.22 6.06
C THR A 110 -10.64 23.88 6.44
N ASN A 111 -10.04 22.93 5.72
CA ASN A 111 -8.58 22.86 5.66
C ASN A 111 -8.09 24.28 5.28
N PRO A 112 -7.21 24.91 6.08
CA PRO A 112 -6.66 26.21 5.71
C PRO A 112 -6.02 26.08 4.33
N ASP A 113 -6.22 27.09 3.47
CA ASP A 113 -5.60 27.13 2.15
C ASP A 113 -4.10 26.78 2.31
N PRO A 114 -3.60 25.74 1.62
CA PRO A 114 -2.23 25.32 1.81
C PRO A 114 -1.30 26.48 1.41
N ASP A 115 -0.36 26.78 2.31
CA ASP A 115 0.72 27.74 2.09
C ASP A 115 1.28 27.55 0.65
N PRO A 116 1.33 28.61 -0.19
CA PRO A 116 1.77 28.50 -1.57
C PRO A 116 3.21 27.99 -1.74
N ASP A 117 4.02 28.06 -0.68
CA ASP A 117 5.39 27.54 -0.62
C ASP A 117 5.48 26.16 0.06
N PHE A 118 4.35 25.53 0.39
CA PHE A 118 4.32 24.20 0.98
C PHE A 118 4.83 23.15 0.00
N ASP A 119 6.04 22.65 0.24
CA ASP A 119 6.52 21.42 -0.39
C ASP A 119 5.79 20.22 0.23
N PRO A 120 4.97 19.44 -0.50
CA PRO A 120 4.29 18.28 0.07
C PRO A 120 5.22 17.08 0.34
N ILE A 121 6.50 17.16 -0.04
CA ILE A 121 7.47 16.09 0.10
C ILE A 121 8.26 16.26 1.41
N GLY A 122 8.23 15.22 2.23
CA GLY A 122 9.07 15.07 3.41
C GLY A 122 10.24 14.15 3.12
N LEU A 123 11.37 14.40 3.78
CA LEU A 123 12.56 13.55 3.79
C LEU A 123 12.80 13.07 5.22
N TYR A 124 13.01 11.78 5.40
CA TYR A 124 13.57 11.23 6.62
C TYR A 124 14.83 10.45 6.32
N GLN A 125 15.75 10.42 7.28
CA GLN A 125 17.01 9.72 7.15
C GLN A 125 17.26 8.87 8.39
N HIS A 126 17.66 7.61 8.18
CA HIS A 126 18.07 6.73 9.28
C HIS A 126 19.26 5.86 8.89
N SER A 127 20.10 5.54 9.86
CA SER A 127 21.27 4.65 9.71
C SER A 127 21.01 3.24 10.25
N ASN A 128 19.83 2.99 10.85
CA ASN A 128 19.45 1.68 11.38
C ASN A 128 19.09 0.71 10.25
N THR A 129 20.09 0.29 9.48
CA THR A 129 19.95 -0.69 8.40
C THR A 129 20.97 -1.80 8.62
N SER A 130 20.65 -3.03 8.20
CA SER A 130 21.58 -4.17 8.25
C SER A 130 22.91 -3.88 7.56
N SER A 131 22.90 -3.00 6.55
CA SER A 131 24.09 -2.58 5.81
C SER A 131 24.90 -1.44 6.45
N GLY A 132 24.40 -0.81 7.53
CA GLY A 132 24.99 0.41 8.10
C GLY A 132 24.89 1.66 7.23
N ARG A 133 24.41 1.53 5.98
CA ARG A 133 24.19 2.65 5.08
C ARG A 133 23.05 3.53 5.61
N VAL A 134 23.28 4.83 5.51
CA VAL A 134 22.27 5.85 5.68
C VAL A 134 21.23 5.71 4.56
N LYS A 135 19.97 5.49 4.91
CA LYS A 135 18.84 5.49 3.97
C LYS A 135 18.10 6.80 4.07
N LYS A 136 17.93 7.46 2.92
CA LYS A 136 17.06 8.63 2.74
C LYS A 136 15.76 8.19 2.11
N GLY A 137 14.66 8.40 2.81
CA GLY A 137 13.31 8.04 2.37
C GLY A 137 12.45 9.28 2.18
N TYR A 138 11.73 9.32 1.07
CA TYR A 138 10.80 10.39 0.73
C TYR A 138 9.37 9.93 0.99
N PHE A 139 8.53 10.85 1.46
CA PHE A 139 7.11 10.59 1.74
C PHE A 139 6.26 11.84 1.55
N CYS A 140 4.96 11.66 1.37
CA CYS A 140 4.03 12.78 1.35
C CYS A 140 3.71 13.24 2.79
N LYS A 141 3.88 14.53 3.09
CA LYS A 141 3.57 15.12 4.40
C LYS A 141 2.06 15.21 4.68
N LEU A 142 1.23 15.16 3.64
CA LEU A 142 -0.23 15.27 3.75
C LEU A 142 -0.90 13.92 4.04
N CYS A 143 -0.53 12.87 3.32
CA CYS A 143 -1.14 11.54 3.48
C CYS A 143 -0.21 10.45 4.03
N GLY A 144 1.05 10.77 4.30
CA GLY A 144 2.03 9.81 4.85
C GLY A 144 2.57 8.78 3.85
N THR A 145 2.02 8.68 2.63
CA THR A 145 2.46 7.71 1.62
C THR A 145 3.98 7.76 1.41
N ARG A 146 4.65 6.61 1.53
CA ARG A 146 6.08 6.49 1.22
C ARG A 146 6.28 6.44 -0.29
N LEU A 147 7.17 7.28 -0.81
CA LEU A 147 7.34 7.50 -2.24
C LEU A 147 8.53 6.71 -2.80
N MET A 148 9.72 6.93 -2.26
CA MET A 148 10.94 6.27 -2.73
C MET A 148 12.06 6.32 -1.69
N HIS A 149 13.12 5.55 -1.92
CA HIS A 149 14.43 5.76 -1.30
C HIS A 149 15.44 6.23 -2.34
N ASP A 150 16.37 7.11 -1.94
CA ASP A 150 17.54 7.35 -2.77
C ASP A 150 18.57 6.22 -2.67
N GLY A 151 19.42 6.19 -3.69
CA GLY A 151 20.62 5.39 -3.75
C GLY A 151 21.62 6.09 -4.66
N PRO A 152 22.91 5.71 -4.59
CA PRO A 152 23.98 6.41 -5.30
C PRO A 152 23.85 6.31 -6.83
N THR A 153 23.33 5.20 -7.34
CA THR A 153 23.21 4.93 -8.79
C THR A 153 21.77 4.69 -9.24
N HIS A 154 20.89 4.36 -8.31
CA HIS A 154 19.51 3.99 -8.57
C HIS A 154 18.61 4.48 -7.43
N VAL A 155 17.33 4.66 -7.72
CA VAL A 155 16.31 4.91 -6.70
C VAL A 155 15.34 3.73 -6.62
N ALA A 156 14.80 3.55 -5.43
CA ALA A 156 13.84 2.52 -5.11
C ALA A 156 12.46 3.16 -4.91
N VAL A 157 11.65 3.22 -5.97
CA VAL A 157 10.28 3.75 -5.94
C VAL A 157 9.35 2.73 -5.32
N LYS A 158 8.45 3.15 -4.43
CA LYS A 158 7.46 2.26 -3.83
C LYS A 158 6.41 1.88 -4.86
N GLY A 159 6.19 0.57 -5.04
CA GLY A 159 5.34 0.06 -6.11
C GLY A 159 3.91 0.60 -6.07
N GLY A 160 3.34 0.74 -4.87
CA GLY A 160 1.98 1.28 -4.69
C GLY A 160 1.80 2.75 -5.10
N CYS A 161 2.88 3.47 -5.43
CA CYS A 161 2.80 4.81 -5.98
C CYS A 161 2.75 4.84 -7.51
N LEU A 162 2.92 3.71 -8.20
CA LEU A 162 3.04 3.65 -9.66
C LEU A 162 1.70 3.33 -10.31
N GLU A 163 1.26 4.17 -11.25
CA GLU A 163 -0.04 4.00 -11.93
C GLU A 163 -0.08 2.76 -12.82
N ALA A 164 1.03 2.49 -13.50
CA ALA A 164 1.17 1.37 -14.41
C ALA A 164 1.86 0.17 -13.74
N LEU A 165 1.65 -0.02 -12.43
CA LEU A 165 1.98 -1.29 -11.79
C LEU A 165 0.96 -2.34 -12.24
N ASP A 166 1.43 -3.35 -12.95
CA ASP A 166 0.59 -4.41 -13.51
C ASP A 166 0.98 -5.78 -12.94
N ARG A 167 0.19 -6.80 -13.30
CA ARG A 167 0.45 -8.19 -12.93
C ARG A 167 1.77 -8.70 -13.50
N ASP A 168 2.11 -8.36 -14.73
CA ASP A 168 3.31 -8.85 -15.41
C ASP A 168 4.59 -8.39 -14.68
N LEU A 169 4.60 -7.17 -14.16
CA LEU A 169 5.67 -6.64 -13.31
C LEU A 169 5.81 -7.37 -11.99
N LEU A 170 4.70 -7.85 -11.41
CA LEU A 170 4.71 -8.61 -10.16
C LEU A 170 5.04 -10.09 -10.38
N ASP A 171 4.54 -10.70 -11.44
CA ASP A 171 4.82 -12.10 -11.81
C ASP A 171 6.30 -12.31 -12.14
N SER A 172 7.01 -11.25 -12.55
CA SER A 172 8.46 -11.25 -12.78
C SER A 172 9.30 -10.65 -11.64
N ALA A 173 8.68 -10.27 -10.52
CA ALA A 173 9.40 -9.66 -9.42
C ALA A 173 10.24 -10.67 -8.64
N THR A 174 11.43 -10.25 -8.21
CA THR A 174 12.29 -11.07 -7.36
C THR A 174 11.83 -10.97 -5.91
N HIS A 175 11.59 -12.11 -5.26
CA HIS A 175 11.21 -12.16 -3.85
C HIS A 175 12.45 -12.27 -2.95
N ILE A 176 12.65 -11.32 -2.04
CA ILE A 176 13.83 -11.30 -1.16
C ILE A 176 13.43 -11.36 0.31
N TRP A 177 14.33 -11.83 1.18
CA TRP A 177 14.07 -12.07 2.61
C TRP A 177 12.96 -13.10 2.88
N THR A 178 12.83 -14.11 2.03
CA THR A 178 11.70 -15.06 2.02
C THR A 178 11.57 -15.94 3.26
N LYS A 179 12.63 -16.08 4.08
CA LYS A 179 12.53 -16.71 5.42
C LYS A 179 11.47 -16.06 6.34
N ARG A 180 11.08 -14.82 6.04
CA ARG A 180 10.08 -14.04 6.81
C ARG A 180 8.76 -13.86 6.06
N ALA A 181 8.59 -14.49 4.91
CA ALA A 181 7.36 -14.41 4.14
C ALA A 181 6.20 -14.98 4.96
N ILE A 182 5.10 -14.23 5.02
CA ILE A 182 3.84 -14.65 5.65
C ILE A 182 2.73 -14.86 4.61
N VAL A 183 3.11 -14.80 3.33
CA VAL A 183 2.27 -15.06 2.17
C VAL A 183 2.97 -16.08 1.29
N ALA A 184 2.20 -16.81 0.49
CA ALA A 184 2.78 -17.70 -0.51
C ALA A 184 3.67 -16.92 -1.48
N ILE A 185 4.83 -17.49 -1.80
CA ILE A 185 5.70 -16.99 -2.88
C ILE A 185 5.30 -17.74 -4.15
N PRO A 186 5.02 -17.04 -5.27
CA PRO A 186 4.65 -17.69 -6.51
C PRO A 186 5.69 -18.74 -6.94
N HIS A 187 5.23 -19.87 -7.48
CA HIS A 187 6.13 -20.92 -7.93
C HIS A 187 6.96 -20.46 -9.14
N GLY A 188 8.25 -20.77 -9.14
CA GLY A 188 9.14 -20.49 -10.28
C GLY A 188 9.68 -19.06 -10.37
N VAL A 189 9.31 -18.16 -9.47
CA VAL A 189 9.89 -16.81 -9.42
C VAL A 189 11.26 -16.82 -8.74
N GLU A 190 12.14 -15.94 -9.18
CA GLU A 190 13.44 -15.73 -8.55
C GLU A 190 13.23 -15.34 -7.08
N SER A 191 13.87 -16.08 -6.16
CA SER A 191 13.71 -15.79 -4.74
C SER A 191 14.95 -16.09 -3.90
N TYR A 192 15.12 -15.30 -2.84
CA TYR A 192 16.26 -15.38 -1.93
C TYR A 192 15.79 -15.33 -0.48
N SER A 193 16.34 -16.20 0.36
CA SER A 193 16.01 -16.26 1.78
C SER A 193 16.34 -14.98 2.55
N GLU A 194 17.28 -14.18 2.03
CA GLU A 194 17.86 -12.97 2.64
C GLU A 194 18.16 -11.93 1.54
N GLU A 195 19.22 -11.15 1.67
CA GLU A 195 19.71 -10.21 0.64
C GLU A 195 20.09 -10.98 -0.65
N PRO A 196 19.75 -10.46 -1.84
CA PRO A 196 20.18 -11.08 -3.09
C PRO A 196 21.70 -10.98 -3.26
N PRO A 197 22.35 -11.97 -3.91
CA PRO A 197 23.77 -11.90 -4.25
C PRO A 197 24.06 -10.72 -5.20
N ALA A 198 25.27 -10.17 -5.08
CA ALA A 198 25.75 -9.01 -5.83
C ALA A 198 26.03 -9.32 -7.31
#